data_AF-V9Z3P3-F1
#
_entry.id   AF-V9Z3P3-F1
#
_cell.length_a   1.000
_cell.length_b   1.000
_cell.length_c   1.000
_cell.angle_alpha   90.00
_cell.angle_beta   90.00
_cell.angle_gamma   90.00
#
_symmetry.space_group_name_H-M   'P 1'
#
loop_
_entity.id
_entity.type
_entity.pdbx_description
1 polymer ?
#
loop_
_entity_poly.entity_id
_entity_poly.type
_entity_poly.pdbx_seq_one_letter_code
_entity_poly.pdbx_strand_id
1 'polypeptide(L)'
;MDHRYARLELGSFGTLQMTFLADPTTGAVRYWLTAPHVRGSVVLVPALFFADPSVPETPARGADLYIFARLDNVPTGMGRNERPLTVHGIELAGRSAVDTQDFGSIEAYRMARSGGIELLPSRSGQLARAVLRAAAEHWSQRDDRPVLDDLARRASAQHFLSQYENELAEREEAVRRAQAARDETQQRISHLRDLVNPAVVPACA
;
A
#
# COMPACT_ATOMS: atom_id res chain seq x y z
N MET A 1 -7.25 -20.20 15.75
CA MET A 1 -6.34 -19.31 15.00
C MET A 1 -5.01 -19.38 15.70
N ASP A 2 -4.01 -20.03 15.10
CA ASP A 2 -2.76 -20.33 15.77
C ASP A 2 -1.82 -19.12 15.73
N HIS A 3 -1.62 -18.52 16.90
CA HIS A 3 -0.63 -17.49 17.10
C HIS A 3 0.74 -18.14 17.20
N ARG A 4 1.67 -17.71 16.33
CA ARG A 4 3.05 -18.19 16.35
C ARG A 4 3.91 -17.25 17.19
N TYR A 5 4.98 -17.81 17.75
CA TYR A 5 5.79 -17.16 18.76
C TYR A 5 7.27 -17.14 18.37
N ALA A 6 7.95 -16.03 18.66
CA ALA A 6 9.39 -15.89 18.48
C ALA A 6 10.00 -15.04 19.61
N ARG A 7 11.27 -15.30 19.93
CA ARG A 7 12.09 -14.47 20.82
C ARG A 7 13.37 -14.06 20.09
N LEU A 8 13.73 -12.79 20.19
CA LEU A 8 14.97 -12.25 19.61
C LEU A 8 15.69 -11.37 20.63
N GLU A 9 17.02 -11.37 20.57
CA GLU A 9 17.85 -10.49 21.39
C GLU A 9 17.94 -9.10 20.76
N LEU A 10 17.70 -8.05 21.55
CA LEU A 10 17.86 -6.65 21.15
C LEU A 10 19.22 -6.07 21.61
N GLY A 11 20.20 -6.92 21.87
CA GLY A 11 21.49 -6.53 22.42
C GLY A 11 21.34 -5.93 23.83
N SER A 12 21.82 -4.70 24.03
CA SER A 12 21.78 -4.02 25.34
C SER A 12 20.38 -3.70 25.85
N PHE A 13 19.34 -3.89 25.03
CA PHE A 13 17.96 -3.62 25.39
C PHE A 13 17.19 -4.84 25.91
N GLY A 14 17.84 -6.01 25.99
CA GLY A 14 17.27 -7.26 26.46
C GLY A 14 16.54 -8.05 25.37
N THR A 15 15.62 -8.92 25.76
CA THR A 15 14.94 -9.83 24.82
C THR A 15 13.57 -9.28 24.38
N LEU A 16 13.32 -9.31 23.08
CA LEU A 16 12.00 -9.06 22.48
C LEU A 16 11.21 -10.35 22.38
N GLN A 17 10.00 -10.34 22.92
CA GLN A 17 8.99 -11.37 22.69
C GLN A 17 8.05 -10.91 21.58
N MET A 18 7.81 -11.78 20.61
CA MET A 18 6.94 -11.52 19.48
C MET A 18 5.92 -12.62 19.34
N THR A 19 4.66 -12.22 19.24
CA THR A 19 3.59 -13.09 18.76
C THR A 19 3.12 -12.54 17.43
N PHE A 20 2.75 -13.39 16.48
CA PHE A 20 2.31 -12.90 15.16
C PHE A 20 1.19 -13.71 14.55
N LEU A 21 0.43 -13.03 13.70
CA LEU A 21 -0.69 -13.58 12.94
C LEU A 21 -0.63 -13.04 11.51
N ALA A 22 -0.62 -13.95 10.54
CA ALA A 22 -0.68 -13.61 9.13
C ALA A 22 -2.12 -13.48 8.64
N ASP A 23 -2.36 -12.51 7.78
CA ASP A 23 -3.61 -12.34 7.05
C ASP A 23 -3.56 -13.19 5.77
N PRO A 24 -4.42 -14.22 5.67
CA PRO A 24 -4.44 -15.10 4.50
C PRO A 24 -4.99 -14.42 3.24
N THR A 25 -5.50 -13.20 3.33
CA THR A 25 -6.08 -12.47 2.18
C THR A 25 -5.12 -11.48 1.56
N THR A 26 -4.23 -10.87 2.36
CA THR A 26 -3.36 -9.78 1.90
C THR A 26 -1.87 -10.07 2.03
N GLY A 27 -1.50 -11.15 2.73
CA GLY A 27 -0.10 -11.45 3.05
C GLY A 27 0.50 -10.55 4.13
N ALA A 28 -0.26 -9.58 4.65
CA ALA A 28 0.17 -8.75 5.77
C ALA A 28 0.27 -9.58 7.06
N VAL A 29 1.19 -9.20 7.94
CA VAL A 29 1.38 -9.89 9.22
C VAL A 29 1.40 -8.89 10.36
N ARG A 30 0.53 -9.15 11.31
CA ARG A 30 0.47 -8.41 12.56
C ARG A 30 1.44 -9.03 13.55
N TYR A 31 2.25 -8.18 14.17
CA TYR A 31 3.16 -8.55 15.25
C TYR A 31 2.74 -7.85 16.53
N TRP A 32 2.55 -8.61 17.60
CA TRP A 32 2.48 -8.11 18.96
C TRP A 32 3.85 -8.22 19.61
N LEU A 33 4.35 -7.08 20.08
CA LEU A 33 5.74 -6.91 20.48
C LEU A 33 5.78 -6.55 21.96
N THR A 34 6.60 -7.26 22.72
CA THR A 34 6.78 -7.03 24.17
C THR A 34 8.24 -7.18 24.56
N ALA A 35 8.79 -6.12 25.15
CA ALA A 35 10.12 -6.08 25.76
C ALA A 35 10.10 -5.06 26.91
N PRO A 36 11.18 -4.92 27.72
CA PRO A 36 11.27 -3.83 28.68
C PRO A 36 11.00 -2.47 28.01
N HIS A 37 10.02 -1.73 28.52
CA HIS A 37 9.54 -0.45 27.98
C HIS A 37 8.96 -0.48 26.56
N VAL A 38 8.68 -1.67 26.00
CA VAL A 38 8.10 -1.84 24.67
C VAL A 38 6.80 -2.62 24.78
N ARG A 39 5.71 -2.09 24.25
CA ARG A 39 4.43 -2.80 24.19
C ARG A 39 3.55 -2.31 23.05
N GLY A 40 2.90 -3.23 22.36
CA GLY A 40 1.88 -2.92 21.37
C GLY A 40 2.05 -3.76 20.13
N SER A 41 1.63 -3.24 18.98
CA SER A 41 1.68 -3.97 17.73
C SER A 41 2.09 -3.13 16.55
N VAL A 42 2.63 -3.82 15.54
CA VAL A 42 2.93 -3.27 14.21
C VAL A 42 2.35 -4.22 13.16
N VAL A 43 2.11 -3.71 11.97
CA VAL A 43 1.74 -4.54 10.81
C VAL A 43 2.84 -4.43 9.76
N LEU A 44 3.33 -5.57 9.33
CA LEU A 44 4.29 -5.71 8.24
C LEU A 44 3.54 -6.12 6.99
N VAL A 45 3.71 -5.37 5.90
CA VAL A 45 3.04 -5.61 4.62
C VAL A 45 4.11 -5.80 3.54
N PRO A 46 4.08 -6.90 2.76
CA PRO A 46 4.97 -7.05 1.60
C PRO A 46 4.84 -5.87 0.65
N ALA A 47 5.95 -5.34 0.12
CA ALA A 47 5.89 -4.23 -0.84
C ALA A 47 5.10 -4.59 -2.11
N LEU A 48 5.05 -5.88 -2.47
CA LEU A 48 4.26 -6.43 -3.56
C LEU A 48 2.76 -6.14 -3.44
N PHE A 49 2.24 -5.88 -2.24
CA PHE A 49 0.84 -5.49 -2.06
C PHE A 49 0.51 -4.15 -2.76
N PHE A 50 1.51 -3.26 -2.89
CA PHE A 50 1.38 -1.93 -3.48
C PHE A 50 1.88 -1.87 -4.93
N ALA A 51 2.36 -2.98 -5.47
CA ALA A 51 3.00 -3.06 -6.77
C ALA A 51 2.01 -3.55 -7.82
N ASP A 52 1.85 -2.80 -8.91
CA ASP A 52 1.03 -3.24 -10.03
C ASP A 52 1.70 -4.42 -10.76
N PRO A 53 1.14 -5.64 -10.67
CA PRO A 53 1.77 -6.82 -11.23
C PRO A 53 1.80 -6.82 -12.77
N SER A 54 1.07 -5.92 -13.44
CA SER A 54 1.13 -5.74 -14.89
C SER A 54 2.32 -4.88 -15.34
N VAL A 55 2.95 -4.15 -14.42
CA VAL A 55 4.09 -3.26 -14.68
C VAL A 55 5.38 -3.94 -14.19
N PRO A 56 6.32 -4.30 -15.10
CA PRO A 56 7.48 -5.14 -14.78
C PRO A 56 8.48 -4.50 -13.80
N GLU A 57 8.40 -3.20 -13.54
CA GLU A 57 9.33 -2.46 -12.68
C GLU A 57 8.77 -2.14 -11.28
N THR A 58 7.65 -2.75 -10.88
CA THR A 58 7.10 -2.55 -9.53
C THR A 58 7.45 -3.70 -8.57
N PRO A 59 7.84 -3.41 -7.32
CA PRO A 59 7.79 -2.09 -6.66
C PRO A 59 8.93 -1.15 -7.11
N ALA A 60 8.58 0.05 -7.57
CA ALA A 60 9.50 1.05 -8.15
C ALA A 60 10.44 1.72 -7.12
N ARG A 61 10.47 1.22 -5.88
CA ARG A 61 11.28 1.73 -4.77
C ARG A 61 11.90 0.52 -4.11
N GLY A 62 13.21 0.51 -3.90
CA GLY A 62 14.00 -0.60 -3.34
C GLY A 62 13.66 -0.97 -1.89
N ALA A 63 12.38 -1.16 -1.59
CA ALA A 63 11.85 -1.66 -0.36
C ALA A 63 11.10 -2.96 -0.67
N ASP A 64 11.36 -3.98 0.13
CA ASP A 64 10.68 -5.28 0.05
C ASP A 64 9.50 -5.35 1.02
N LEU A 65 9.47 -4.46 2.01
CA LEU A 65 8.58 -4.50 3.14
C LEU A 65 8.17 -3.10 3.59
N TYR A 66 6.92 -2.93 3.98
CA TYR A 66 6.45 -1.76 4.72
C TYR A 66 6.09 -2.13 6.14
N ILE A 67 6.60 -1.37 7.10
CA ILE A 67 6.23 -1.47 8.52
C ILE A 67 5.28 -0.33 8.87
N PHE A 68 4.08 -0.67 9.31
CA PHE A 68 3.09 0.27 9.82
C PHE A 68 3.09 0.22 11.35
N ALA A 69 3.61 1.28 11.98
CA ALA A 69 3.54 1.45 13.42
C ALA A 69 2.24 2.14 13.87
N ARG A 70 1.65 2.93 12.96
CA ARG A 70 0.32 3.51 13.10
C ARG A 70 -0.71 2.65 12.35
N LEU A 71 -1.67 2.07 13.07
CA LEU A 71 -2.49 0.96 12.58
C LEU A 71 -3.80 1.37 11.90
N ASP A 72 -4.24 2.61 12.10
CA ASP A 72 -5.43 3.19 11.46
C ASP A 72 -5.28 3.30 9.93
N ASN A 73 -4.04 3.52 9.46
CA ASN A 73 -3.71 3.72 8.06
C ASN A 73 -3.19 2.46 7.35
N VAL A 74 -3.33 1.28 7.96
CA VAL A 74 -2.95 0.02 7.30
C VAL A 74 -3.95 -0.26 6.17
N PRO A 75 -3.51 -0.33 4.90
CA PRO A 75 -4.41 -0.46 3.75
C PRO A 75 -5.20 -1.77 3.72
N THR A 76 -4.64 -2.83 4.32
CA THR A 76 -5.31 -4.12 4.48
C THR A 76 -6.42 -4.11 5.54
N GLY A 77 -6.52 -3.03 6.33
CA GLY A 77 -7.41 -2.96 7.50
C GLY A 77 -6.95 -3.77 8.71
N MET A 78 -5.84 -4.52 8.59
CA MET A 78 -5.28 -5.31 9.67
C MET A 78 -4.81 -4.40 10.83
N GLY A 79 -5.17 -4.78 12.06
CA GLY A 79 -4.68 -4.09 13.26
C GLY A 79 -5.43 -2.81 13.66
N ARG A 80 -6.51 -2.42 12.97
CA ARG A 80 -7.28 -1.19 13.27
C ARG A 80 -7.78 -1.07 14.72
N ASN A 81 -8.02 -2.17 15.41
CA ASN A 81 -8.50 -2.20 16.80
C ASN A 81 -7.40 -2.57 17.81
N GLU A 82 -6.15 -2.66 17.36
CA GLU A 82 -5.04 -3.08 18.19
C GLU A 82 -4.33 -1.90 18.84
N ARG A 83 -3.59 -2.18 19.90
CA ARG A 83 -2.78 -1.16 20.56
C ARG A 83 -1.57 -0.82 19.67
N PRO A 84 -1.33 0.46 19.36
CA PRO A 84 -0.14 0.85 18.61
C PRO A 84 1.12 0.54 19.40
N LEU A 85 2.25 0.37 18.71
CA LEU A 85 3.52 0.12 19.37
C LEU A 85 3.94 1.34 20.18
N THR A 86 4.26 1.12 21.46
CA THR A 86 4.78 2.15 22.37
C THR A 86 6.18 1.79 22.83
N VAL A 87 7.06 2.79 22.92
CA VAL A 87 8.44 2.67 23.43
C VAL A 87 8.68 3.76 24.47
N HIS A 88 9.01 3.37 25.70
CA HIS A 88 9.04 4.28 26.86
C HIS A 88 7.75 5.11 27.01
N GLY A 89 6.60 4.51 26.69
CA GLY A 89 5.29 5.18 26.72
C GLY A 89 5.02 6.14 25.57
N ILE A 90 5.94 6.27 24.60
CA ILE A 90 5.75 7.07 23.38
C ILE A 90 5.16 6.18 22.31
N GLU A 91 3.98 6.54 21.80
CA GLU A 91 3.38 5.89 20.65
C GLU A 91 4.17 6.14 19.37
N LEU A 92 4.49 5.06 18.66
CA LEU A 92 5.11 5.12 17.35
C LEU A 92 4.09 5.44 16.27
N ALA A 93 4.55 6.17 15.26
CA ALA A 93 3.75 6.66 14.17
C ALA A 93 4.42 6.38 12.83
N GLY A 94 3.62 6.55 11.77
CA GLY A 94 4.08 6.51 10.40
C GLY A 94 4.25 5.10 9.83
N ARG A 95 4.87 5.10 8.65
CA ARG A 95 5.19 3.93 7.85
C ARG A 95 6.66 4.00 7.46
N SER A 96 7.38 2.90 7.66
CA SER A 96 8.77 2.76 7.22
C SER A 96 8.83 1.82 6.03
N ALA A 97 9.49 2.24 4.95
CA ALA A 97 9.83 1.37 3.82
C ALA A 97 11.17 0.71 4.14
N VAL A 98 11.27 -0.60 3.96
CA VAL A 98 12.40 -1.40 4.41
C VAL A 98 12.91 -2.26 3.26
N ASP A 99 14.19 -2.10 2.94
CA ASP A 99 14.97 -3.06 2.18
C ASP A 99 15.36 -4.21 3.12
N THR A 100 14.99 -5.45 2.79
CA THR A 100 15.32 -6.60 3.63
C THR A 100 16.80 -7.00 3.55
N GLN A 101 17.57 -6.37 2.67
CA GLN A 101 19.03 -6.48 2.59
C GLN A 101 19.76 -5.41 3.39
N ASP A 102 19.11 -4.26 3.68
CA ASP A 102 19.67 -3.18 4.50
C ASP A 102 18.67 -2.63 5.53
N PHE A 103 18.73 -3.20 6.73
CA PHE A 103 17.96 -2.75 7.89
C PHE A 103 18.54 -1.49 8.57
N GLY A 104 19.64 -0.91 8.09
CA GLY A 104 20.27 0.30 8.63
C GLY A 104 19.41 1.56 8.48
N SER A 105 18.59 1.57 7.44
CA SER A 105 17.71 2.67 7.04
C SER A 105 16.43 2.80 7.87
N ILE A 106 16.08 1.78 8.68
CA ILE A 106 14.82 1.78 9.44
C ILE A 106 14.81 2.94 10.43
N GLU A 107 13.86 3.86 10.31
CA GLU A 107 13.66 4.94 11.27
C GLU A 107 12.36 4.75 12.06
N ALA A 108 12.34 5.36 13.25
CA ALA A 108 11.24 5.30 14.19
C ALA A 108 10.72 6.72 14.44
N TYR A 109 9.41 6.90 14.26
CA TYR A 109 8.78 8.20 14.36
C TYR A 109 7.63 8.22 15.37
N ARG A 110 7.25 9.42 15.81
CA ARG A 110 6.08 9.68 16.65
C ARG A 110 5.26 10.81 16.04
N MET A 111 4.01 10.95 16.50
CA MET A 111 3.22 12.13 16.19
C MET A 111 3.73 13.32 17.01
N ALA A 112 4.09 14.40 16.33
CA ALA A 112 4.31 15.70 16.95
C ALA A 112 2.96 16.28 17.43
N ARG A 113 3.00 17.21 18.39
CA ARG A 113 1.80 17.92 18.86
C ARG A 113 1.08 18.71 17.75
N SER A 114 1.80 19.09 16.70
CA SER A 114 1.27 19.77 15.52
C SER A 114 0.52 18.83 14.55
N GLY A 115 0.51 17.52 14.80
CA GLY A 115 -0.06 16.52 13.88
C GLY A 115 0.89 16.03 12.79
N GLY A 116 2.13 16.53 12.75
CA GLY A 116 3.20 16.01 11.88
C GLY A 116 3.85 14.74 12.43
N ILE A 117 4.69 14.10 11.63
CA ILE A 117 5.54 12.97 12.03
C ILE A 117 6.95 13.50 12.35
N GLU A 118 7.51 13.12 13.49
CA GLU A 118 8.88 13.50 13.88
C GLU A 118 9.68 12.29 14.39
N LEU A 119 11.00 12.32 14.24
CA LEU A 119 11.89 11.27 14.72
C LEU A 119 11.81 11.11 16.24
N LEU A 120 11.87 9.86 16.73
CA LEU A 120 11.94 9.61 18.17
C LEU A 120 13.24 10.16 18.79
N PRO A 121 13.20 10.67 20.03
CA PRO A 121 14.39 11.07 20.78
C PRO A 121 15.40 9.91 20.92
N SER A 122 16.70 10.22 20.92
CA SER A 122 17.81 9.26 20.70
C SER A 122 17.68 7.90 21.43
N ARG A 123 17.49 7.88 22.75
CA ARG A 123 17.41 6.61 23.51
C ARG A 123 16.16 5.80 23.15
N SER A 124 14.99 6.44 23.04
CA SER A 124 13.76 5.77 22.62
C SER A 124 13.79 5.39 21.15
N GLY A 125 14.44 6.20 20.31
CA GLY A 125 14.62 5.96 18.88
C GLY A 125 15.53 4.76 18.61
N GLN A 126 16.62 4.61 19.37
CA GLN A 126 17.50 3.44 19.28
C GLN A 126 16.77 2.15 19.66
N LEU A 127 16.03 2.15 20.77
CA LEU A 127 15.22 0.99 21.19
C LEU A 127 14.13 0.69 20.16
N ALA A 128 13.40 1.69 19.69
CA ALA A 128 12.37 1.51 18.68
C ALA A 128 12.95 0.96 17.37
N ARG A 129 14.08 1.50 16.88
CA ARG A 129 14.79 0.99 15.70
C ARG A 129 15.20 -0.47 15.89
N ALA A 130 15.75 -0.84 17.06
CA ALA A 130 16.12 -2.22 17.35
C ALA A 130 14.91 -3.17 17.31
N VAL A 131 13.77 -2.74 17.87
CA VAL A 131 12.52 -3.51 17.84
C VAL A 131 11.97 -3.68 16.42
N LEU A 132 11.91 -2.60 15.64
CA LEU A 132 11.41 -2.63 14.27
C LEU A 132 12.33 -3.45 13.35
N ARG A 133 13.65 -3.33 13.54
CA ARG A 133 14.65 -4.17 12.87
C ARG A 133 14.45 -5.63 13.20
N ALA A 134 14.33 -6.00 14.48
CA ALA A 134 14.12 -7.39 14.88
C ALA A 134 12.85 -7.99 14.26
N ALA A 135 11.76 -7.22 14.17
CA ALA A 135 10.53 -7.65 13.48
C ALA A 135 10.75 -7.83 11.97
N ALA A 136 11.51 -6.95 11.32
CA ALA A 136 11.84 -7.04 9.90
C ALA A 136 12.81 -8.19 9.57
N GLU A 137 13.78 -8.45 10.45
CA GLU A 137 14.70 -9.58 10.36
C GLU A 137 13.95 -10.90 10.53
N HIS A 138 13.08 -10.98 11.54
CA HIS A 138 12.20 -12.14 11.69
C HIS A 138 11.36 -12.35 10.43
N TRP A 139 10.79 -11.28 9.87
CA TRP A 139 10.02 -11.33 8.63
C TRP A 139 10.81 -11.90 7.45
N SER A 140 12.04 -11.41 7.24
CA SER A 140 12.85 -11.84 6.09
C SER A 140 13.25 -13.32 6.16
N GLN A 141 13.30 -13.88 7.37
CA GLN A 141 13.70 -15.27 7.66
C GLN A 141 12.52 -16.26 7.74
N ARG A 142 11.28 -15.83 7.52
CA ARG A 142 10.12 -16.73 7.63
C ARG A 142 10.09 -17.77 6.53
N ASP A 143 9.84 -19.02 6.91
CA ASP A 143 9.62 -20.12 5.97
C ASP A 143 8.39 -19.90 5.06
N ASP A 144 7.36 -19.23 5.57
CA ASP A 144 6.12 -18.95 4.83
C ASP A 144 6.16 -17.63 4.04
N ARG A 145 7.29 -16.93 3.99
CA ARG A 145 7.44 -15.66 3.23
C ARG A 145 7.00 -15.79 1.76
N PRO A 146 7.40 -16.82 0.99
CA PRO A 146 6.97 -16.94 -0.41
C PRO A 146 5.44 -17.03 -0.56
N VAL A 147 4.75 -17.65 0.41
CA VAL A 147 3.28 -17.72 0.42
C VAL A 147 2.68 -16.35 0.68
N LEU A 148 3.23 -15.59 1.61
CA LEU A 148 2.76 -14.24 1.95
C LEU A 148 2.98 -13.25 0.79
N ASP A 149 4.12 -13.38 0.10
CA ASP A 149 4.43 -12.60 -1.10
C ASP A 149 3.46 -12.90 -2.25
N ASP A 150 3.08 -14.16 -2.45
CA ASP A 150 2.06 -14.57 -3.43
C ASP A 150 0.66 -14.04 -3.07
N LEU A 151 0.28 -14.11 -1.79
CA LEU A 151 -0.98 -13.52 -1.32
C LEU A 151 -1.04 -12.01 -1.55
N ALA A 152 0.04 -11.30 -1.25
CA ALA A 152 0.15 -9.87 -1.49
C ALA A 152 0.04 -9.52 -2.98
N ARG A 153 0.71 -10.31 -3.85
CA ARG A 153 0.63 -10.14 -5.31
C ARG A 153 -0.80 -10.36 -5.83
N ARG A 154 -1.51 -11.39 -5.34
CA ARG A 154 -2.91 -11.66 -5.72
C ARG A 154 -3.85 -10.55 -5.27
N ALA A 155 -3.69 -10.08 -4.03
CA ALA A 155 -4.47 -8.98 -3.50
C ALA A 155 -4.26 -7.69 -4.32
N SER A 156 -3.00 -7.41 -4.69
CA SER A 156 -2.67 -6.28 -5.55
C SER A 156 -3.26 -6.44 -6.96
N ALA A 157 -3.13 -7.62 -7.58
CA ALA A 157 -3.73 -7.91 -8.88
C ALA A 157 -5.25 -7.69 -8.89
N GLN A 158 -5.95 -8.10 -7.84
CA GLN A 158 -7.38 -7.89 -7.71
C GLN A 158 -7.74 -6.39 -7.61
N HIS A 159 -6.95 -5.61 -6.87
CA HIS A 159 -7.14 -4.17 -6.76
C HIS A 159 -6.96 -3.47 -8.12
N PHE A 160 -5.83 -3.73 -8.80
CA PHE A 160 -5.52 -3.11 -10.09
C PHE A 160 -6.46 -3.57 -11.21
N LEU A 161 -6.89 -4.84 -11.22
CA LEU A 161 -7.89 -5.33 -12.16
C LEU A 161 -9.18 -4.51 -12.04
N SER A 162 -9.71 -4.36 -10.82
CA SER A 162 -10.93 -3.57 -10.60
C SER A 162 -10.75 -2.10 -10.99
N GLN A 163 -9.58 -1.51 -10.71
CA GLN A 163 -9.28 -0.15 -11.15
C GLN A 163 -9.29 -0.04 -12.68
N TYR A 164 -8.62 -0.94 -13.39
CA TYR A 164 -8.54 -0.91 -14.84
C TYR A 164 -9.84 -1.24 -15.56
N GLU A 165 -10.67 -2.11 -14.99
CA GLU A 165 -12.04 -2.34 -15.47
C GLU A 165 -12.88 -1.05 -15.41
N ASN A 166 -12.78 -0.30 -14.30
CA ASN A 166 -13.47 0.99 -14.16
C ASN A 166 -12.93 2.03 -15.15
N GLU A 167 -11.60 2.15 -15.28
CA GLU A 167 -10.98 3.07 -16.25
C GLU A 167 -11.36 2.73 -17.70
N LEU A 168 -11.46 1.43 -18.02
CA LEU A 168 -11.89 0.99 -19.34
C LEU A 168 -13.35 1.40 -19.61
N ALA A 169 -14.25 1.17 -18.66
CA ALA A 169 -15.65 1.57 -18.78
C ALA A 169 -15.80 3.10 -18.98
N GLU A 170 -15.04 3.90 -18.23
CA GLU A 170 -15.02 5.36 -18.40
C GLU A 170 -14.53 5.79 -19.80
N ARG A 171 -13.48 5.13 -20.31
CA ARG A 171 -12.94 5.40 -21.65
C ARG A 171 -13.93 5.00 -22.74
N GLU A 172 -14.62 3.87 -22.60
CA GLU A 172 -15.66 3.43 -23.54
C GLU A 172 -16.84 4.40 -23.59
N GLU A 173 -17.28 4.93 -22.44
CA GLU A 173 -18.31 5.96 -22.38
C GLU A 173 -17.87 7.26 -23.05
N ALA A 174 -16.62 7.67 -22.83
CA ALA A 174 -16.05 8.84 -23.50
C ALA A 174 -16.01 8.67 -25.03
N VAL A 175 -15.62 7.50 -25.53
CA VAL A 175 -15.64 7.18 -26.97
C VAL A 175 -17.06 7.25 -27.53
N ARG A 176 -18.05 6.68 -26.83
CA ARG A 176 -19.45 6.71 -27.25
C ARG A 176 -19.99 8.14 -27.36
N ARG A 177 -19.69 8.99 -26.38
CA ARG A 177 -20.06 10.42 -26.41
C ARG A 177 -19.38 11.17 -27.57
N ALA A 178 -18.10 10.89 -27.81
CA ALA A 178 -17.37 11.51 -28.92
C ALA A 178 -17.94 11.11 -30.29
N GLN A 179 -18.33 9.85 -30.46
CA GLN A 179 -19.00 9.37 -31.68
C GLN A 179 -20.34 10.06 -31.90
N ALA A 180 -21.18 10.16 -30.87
CA ALA A 180 -22.47 10.86 -30.97
C ALA A 180 -22.29 12.34 -31.37
N ALA A 181 -21.33 13.04 -30.76
CA ALA A 181 -21.03 14.44 -31.09
C ALA A 181 -20.51 14.61 -32.53
N ARG A 182 -19.69 13.65 -33.01
CA ARG A 182 -19.23 13.62 -34.41
C ARG A 182 -20.43 13.47 -35.35
N ASP A 183 -21.32 12.52 -35.08
CA ASP A 183 -22.45 12.22 -35.97
C ASP A 183 -23.43 13.40 -36.03
N GLU A 184 -23.70 14.06 -34.89
CA GLU A 184 -24.47 15.32 -34.84
C GLU A 184 -23.81 16.42 -35.69
N THR A 185 -22.50 16.59 -35.56
CA THR A 185 -21.73 17.56 -36.36
C THR A 185 -21.81 17.25 -37.85
N GLN A 186 -21.72 15.97 -38.21
CA GLN A 186 -21.81 15.52 -39.60
C GLN A 186 -23.21 15.73 -40.18
N GLN A 187 -24.27 15.54 -39.40
CA GLN A 187 -25.64 15.89 -39.79
C GLN A 187 -25.79 17.40 -40.04
N ARG A 188 -25.26 18.24 -39.14
CA ARG A 188 -25.25 19.70 -39.31
C ARG A 188 -24.50 20.13 -40.56
N ILE A 189 -23.31 19.56 -40.81
CA ILE A 189 -22.53 19.82 -42.04
C ILE A 189 -23.33 19.43 -43.28
N SER A 190 -23.98 18.27 -43.28
CA SER A 190 -24.77 17.79 -44.42
C SER A 190 -25.93 18.74 -44.70
N HIS A 191 -26.69 19.12 -43.67
CA HIS A 191 -27.76 20.10 -43.79
C HIS A 191 -27.28 21.44 -44.35
N LEU A 192 -26.15 21.96 -43.85
CA LEU A 192 -25.57 23.20 -44.35
C LEU A 192 -25.09 23.07 -45.81
N ARG A 193 -24.54 21.93 -46.21
CA ARG A 193 -24.14 21.67 -47.61
C ARG A 193 -25.34 21.69 -48.55
N ASP A 194 -26.46 21.10 -48.16
CA ASP A 194 -27.70 21.09 -48.94
C ASP A 194 -28.26 22.50 -49.13
N LEU A 195 -28.10 23.38 -48.14
CA LEU A 195 -28.52 24.79 -48.22
C LEU A 195 -27.59 25.64 -49.12
N VAL A 196 -26.28 25.37 -49.11
CA VAL A 196 -25.29 26.14 -49.88
C VAL A 196 -25.24 25.71 -51.34
N ASN A 197 -25.40 24.42 -51.61
CA ASN A 197 -25.50 23.85 -52.96
C ASN A 197 -26.90 23.26 -53.16
N PRO A 198 -27.95 24.09 -53.24
CA PRO A 198 -29.27 23.56 -53.58
C PRO A 198 -29.12 22.86 -54.92
N ALA A 199 -29.55 21.60 -54.99
CA ALA A 199 -29.55 20.84 -56.23
C ALA A 199 -30.12 21.74 -57.32
N VAL A 200 -29.30 22.02 -58.35
CA VAL A 200 -29.73 22.81 -59.51
C VAL A 200 -30.94 22.09 -60.06
N VAL A 201 -32.13 22.63 -59.78
CA VAL A 201 -33.36 22.17 -60.38
C VAL A 201 -33.13 22.31 -61.88
N PRO A 202 -33.15 21.22 -62.68
CA PRO A 202 -33.04 21.36 -64.11
C PRO A 202 -34.23 22.20 -64.56
N ALA A 203 -33.94 23.45 -64.93
CA ALA A 203 -34.88 24.32 -65.61
C ALA A 203 -35.05 23.78 -67.02
N CYS A 204 -35.99 22.85 -67.22
CA CYS A 204 -36.48 22.42 -68.53
C CYS A 204 -37.95 22.06 -68.38
N ALA A 205 -38.85 22.38 -69.31
CA ALA A 205 -38.82 23.20 -70.51
C ALA A 205 -40.30 23.36 -70.94
#